data_AF-A0A962EFA7-F1
#
_entry.id   AF-A0A962EFA7-F1
#
_cell.length_a   1.000
_cell.length_b   1.000
_cell.length_c   1.000
_cell.angle_alpha   90.00
_cell.angle_beta   90.00
_cell.angle_gamma   90.00
#
_symmetry.space_group_name_H-M   'P 1'
#
loop_
_entity.id
_entity.type
_entity.pdbx_description
1 polymer ?
#
loop_
_entity_poly.entity_id
_entity_poly.type
_entity_poly.pdbx_seq_one_letter_code
_entity_poly.pdbx_strand_id
1 'polypeptide(L)'
;NSALTETEYCLSADILKNEMEHRLGEVFTQDKVSIEIDPDLVAKAAAGPTRIRLRAGTCFSDYDLSQLLEHEAFVHSLTSLNGRAQSNLGSLGLNSPRITATQEGLAVFAELVTGSIDITRMKRISLRIQAIHMALHGANFIEVFRFFLDQGQTEAESFTSTMRVFRGAPTTGGHAFTKDTVYLHGLLSVHTFFRWALRSGKLELAQHLFAGKMTLQDVVGLEPFVQSGFIDPPKYLPPWMRRSNGLAGYLSFSLFVNRIRLDQVEREHVLMGV
;
A
#
# COMPACT_ATOMS: atom_id res chain seq x y z
N ASN A 1 -3.50 -20.73 -15.52
CA ASN A 1 -4.14 -20.16 -14.30
C ASN A 1 -5.51 -19.58 -14.59
N SER A 2 -6.45 -20.36 -15.13
CA SER A 2 -7.86 -19.96 -15.31
C SER A 2 -8.73 -20.27 -14.09
N ALA A 3 -8.14 -20.76 -12.98
CA ALA A 3 -8.85 -21.31 -11.84
C ALA A 3 -9.04 -20.33 -10.66
N LEU A 4 -8.68 -19.05 -10.83
CA LEU A 4 -8.79 -18.02 -9.78
C LEU A 4 -9.68 -16.83 -10.19
N THR A 5 -10.47 -16.96 -11.25
CA THR A 5 -11.45 -15.91 -11.60
C THR A 5 -12.61 -15.98 -10.62
N GLU A 6 -12.49 -15.24 -9.53
CA GLU A 6 -13.62 -14.86 -8.67
C GLU A 6 -14.59 -14.00 -9.49
N THR A 7 -15.89 -14.20 -9.28
CA THR A 7 -16.93 -13.40 -9.94
C THR A 7 -16.82 -11.95 -9.47
N GLU A 8 -16.30 -11.05 -10.31
CA GLU A 8 -16.28 -9.62 -9.99
C GLU A 8 -17.70 -9.04 -10.03
N TYR A 9 -18.25 -8.75 -8.86
CA TYR A 9 -19.47 -7.94 -8.74
C TYR A 9 -19.15 -6.49 -9.10
N CYS A 10 -19.92 -5.92 -10.04
CA CYS A 10 -19.82 -4.49 -10.37
C CYS A 10 -20.59 -3.67 -9.31
N LEU A 11 -19.84 -3.00 -8.43
CA LEU A 11 -20.35 -1.99 -7.51
C LEU A 11 -20.43 -0.64 -8.23
N SER A 12 -21.55 0.07 -8.07
CA SER A 12 -21.65 1.46 -8.52
C SER A 12 -20.89 2.40 -7.58
N ALA A 13 -20.55 3.60 -8.07
CA ALA A 13 -19.92 4.63 -7.25
C ALA A 13 -20.76 4.98 -6.00
N ASP A 14 -22.09 4.98 -6.09
CA ASP A 14 -22.99 5.25 -4.97
C ASP A 14 -22.95 4.14 -3.90
N ILE A 15 -22.97 2.88 -4.32
CA ILE A 15 -22.86 1.74 -3.39
C ILE A 15 -21.50 1.77 -2.69
N LEU A 16 -20.43 1.94 -3.47
CA LEU A 16 -19.07 2.04 -2.95
C LEU A 16 -18.94 3.20 -1.96
N LYS A 17 -19.52 4.35 -2.28
CA LYS A 17 -19.54 5.53 -1.42
C LYS A 17 -20.19 5.23 -0.08
N ASN A 18 -21.40 4.68 -0.08
CA ASN A 18 -22.13 4.41 1.16
C ASN A 18 -21.38 3.42 2.06
N GLU A 19 -20.81 2.36 1.46
CA GLU A 19 -20.00 1.39 2.20
C GLU A 19 -18.73 2.02 2.75
N MET A 20 -18.01 2.82 1.96
CA MET A 20 -16.84 3.56 2.44
C MET A 20 -17.21 4.51 3.58
N GLU A 21 -18.26 5.31 3.45
CA GLU A 21 -18.68 6.25 4.50
C GLU A 21 -19.01 5.53 5.81
N HIS A 22 -19.66 4.36 5.74
CA HIS A 22 -19.93 3.52 6.90
C HIS A 22 -18.63 3.09 7.61
N ARG A 23 -17.71 2.46 6.86
CA ARG A 23 -16.44 1.93 7.40
C ARG A 23 -15.48 3.03 7.86
N LEU A 24 -15.49 4.18 7.20
CA LEU A 24 -14.74 5.35 7.63
C LEU A 24 -15.26 5.87 8.98
N GLY A 25 -16.57 5.89 9.19
CA GLY A 25 -17.20 6.32 10.44
C GLY A 25 -16.81 5.48 11.67
N GLU A 26 -16.46 4.20 11.48
CA GLU A 26 -15.97 3.33 12.57
C GLU A 26 -14.54 3.68 13.02
N VAL A 27 -13.78 4.35 12.16
CA VAL A 27 -12.36 4.68 12.39
C VAL A 27 -12.17 6.14 12.74
N PHE A 28 -12.74 7.04 11.92
CA PHE A 28 -12.59 8.49 12.02
C PHE A 28 -13.74 9.09 12.83
N THR A 29 -13.56 9.18 14.14
CA THR A 29 -14.62 9.60 15.07
C THR A 29 -14.72 11.11 15.29
N GLN A 30 -13.65 11.87 15.01
CA GLN A 30 -13.61 13.33 15.23
C GLN A 30 -13.30 14.13 13.96
N ASP A 31 -12.74 13.49 12.93
CA ASP A 31 -12.38 14.11 11.66
C ASP A 31 -13.20 13.46 10.53
N LYS A 32 -13.47 14.21 9.46
CA LYS A 32 -14.23 13.70 8.31
C LYS A 32 -13.31 13.49 7.11
N VAL A 33 -13.32 12.28 6.56
CA VAL A 33 -12.81 11.98 5.22
C VAL A 33 -14.01 11.91 4.28
N SER A 34 -14.17 12.86 3.36
CA SER A 34 -15.33 12.91 2.45
C SER A 34 -15.20 11.91 1.31
N ILE A 35 -16.31 11.29 0.92
CA ILE A 35 -16.42 10.51 -0.32
C ILE A 35 -17.28 11.28 -1.32
N GLU A 36 -16.68 11.61 -2.46
CA GLU A 36 -17.28 12.46 -3.50
C GLU A 36 -17.37 11.69 -4.81
N ILE A 37 -18.51 11.80 -5.50
CA ILE A 37 -18.68 11.23 -6.84
C ILE A 37 -18.38 12.34 -7.85
N ASP A 38 -17.45 12.07 -8.76
CA ASP A 38 -16.93 13.03 -9.73
C ASP A 38 -17.04 12.43 -11.15
N PRO A 39 -18.01 12.87 -11.97
CA PRO A 39 -18.18 12.38 -13.34
C PRO A 39 -17.01 12.67 -14.26
N ASP A 40 -16.25 13.74 -13.99
CA ASP A 40 -15.16 14.22 -14.83
C ASP A 40 -13.80 13.64 -14.42
N LEU A 41 -13.78 12.77 -13.41
CA LEU A 41 -12.56 12.13 -12.94
C LEU A 41 -11.98 11.21 -14.03
N VAL A 42 -10.74 11.48 -14.44
CA VAL A 42 -10.05 10.67 -15.46
C VAL A 42 -9.73 9.27 -14.92
N ALA A 43 -9.23 9.21 -13.68
CA ALA A 43 -8.95 7.95 -12.99
C ALA A 43 -10.23 7.34 -12.42
N LYS A 44 -10.23 6.03 -12.16
CA LYS A 44 -11.35 5.34 -11.50
C LYS A 44 -11.64 5.90 -10.10
N ALA A 45 -10.60 6.21 -9.35
CA ALA A 45 -10.67 6.91 -8.07
C ALA A 45 -9.41 7.76 -7.86
N ALA A 46 -9.52 8.78 -7.02
CA ALA A 46 -8.40 9.62 -6.61
C ALA A 46 -8.55 10.01 -5.13
N ALA A 47 -7.52 9.76 -4.34
CA ALA A 47 -7.51 10.08 -2.92
C ALA A 47 -6.60 11.27 -2.60
N GLY A 48 -7.02 12.02 -1.59
CA GLY A 48 -6.22 13.03 -0.91
C GLY A 48 -6.41 12.93 0.60
N PRO A 49 -5.75 13.79 1.39
CA PRO A 49 -5.67 13.65 2.84
C PRO A 49 -6.99 13.67 3.62
N THR A 50 -8.06 14.23 3.03
CA THR A 50 -9.38 14.39 3.66
C THR A 50 -10.53 14.11 2.72
N ARG A 51 -10.25 13.65 1.49
CA ARG A 51 -11.28 13.39 0.47
C ARG A 51 -10.85 12.27 -0.45
N ILE A 52 -11.79 11.41 -0.82
CA ILE A 52 -11.63 10.38 -1.84
C ILE A 52 -12.71 10.60 -2.89
N ARG A 53 -12.31 10.76 -4.14
CA ARG A 53 -13.20 10.95 -5.28
C ARG A 53 -13.34 9.65 -6.05
N LEU A 54 -14.57 9.30 -6.40
CA LEU A 54 -14.94 8.12 -7.18
C LEU A 54 -15.50 8.56 -8.53
N ARG A 55 -15.05 7.93 -9.61
CA ARG A 55 -15.58 8.24 -10.95
C ARG A 55 -17.00 7.73 -11.12
N ALA A 56 -17.91 8.60 -11.56
CA ALA A 56 -19.27 8.19 -11.88
C ALA A 56 -19.30 7.23 -13.10
N GLY A 57 -20.31 6.36 -13.15
CA GLY A 57 -20.53 5.47 -14.31
C GLY A 57 -19.43 4.43 -14.55
N THR A 58 -18.57 4.16 -13.57
CA THR A 58 -17.56 3.10 -13.63
C THR A 58 -17.92 1.98 -12.64
N CYS A 59 -17.65 0.73 -13.03
CA CYS A 59 -17.78 -0.43 -12.14
C CYS A 59 -16.59 -0.53 -11.20
N PHE A 60 -16.84 -0.65 -9.90
CA PHE A 60 -15.84 -0.96 -8.87
C PHE A 60 -15.98 -2.41 -8.42
N SER A 61 -14.88 -3.05 -8.03
CA SER A 61 -14.87 -4.37 -7.41
C SER A 61 -14.73 -4.27 -5.89
N ASP A 62 -14.94 -5.38 -5.19
CA ASP A 62 -14.67 -5.48 -3.74
C ASP A 62 -13.18 -5.25 -3.42
N TYR A 63 -12.29 -5.57 -4.36
CA TYR A 63 -10.87 -5.25 -4.25
C TYR A 63 -10.63 -3.74 -4.35
N ASP A 64 -11.34 -3.00 -5.22
CA ASP A 64 -11.22 -1.53 -5.26
C ASP A 64 -11.69 -0.91 -3.93
N LEU A 65 -12.81 -1.38 -3.38
CA LEU A 65 -13.30 -0.94 -2.06
C LEU A 65 -12.22 -1.13 -0.99
N SER A 66 -11.73 -2.36 -0.89
CA SER A 66 -10.77 -2.77 0.13
C SER A 66 -9.44 -2.02 -0.03
N GLN A 67 -8.96 -1.85 -1.26
CA GLN A 67 -7.76 -1.07 -1.53
C GLN A 67 -7.97 0.41 -1.13
N LEU A 68 -9.08 1.04 -1.53
CA LEU A 68 -9.33 2.45 -1.19
C LEU A 68 -9.42 2.67 0.33
N LEU A 69 -10.01 1.73 1.06
CA LEU A 69 -10.05 1.78 2.51
C LEU A 69 -8.66 1.59 3.13
N GLU A 70 -8.00 0.47 2.86
CA GLU A 70 -6.76 0.09 3.56
C GLU A 70 -5.55 0.91 3.11
N HIS A 71 -5.44 1.22 1.81
CA HIS A 71 -4.33 1.97 1.24
C HIS A 71 -4.52 3.49 1.44
N GLU A 72 -5.64 4.02 0.95
CA GLU A 72 -5.82 5.47 0.84
C GLU A 72 -6.36 6.09 2.13
N ALA A 73 -7.41 5.51 2.72
CA ALA A 73 -8.00 6.06 3.92
C ALA A 73 -7.16 5.74 5.17
N PHE A 74 -6.91 4.46 5.40
CA PHE A 74 -6.35 3.95 6.66
C PHE A 74 -4.83 4.01 6.76
N VAL A 75 -4.14 4.38 5.68
CA VAL A 75 -2.73 4.78 5.72
C VAL A 75 -2.56 6.24 5.35
N HIS A 76 -2.84 6.66 4.11
CA HIS A 76 -2.46 8.01 3.67
C HIS A 76 -3.25 9.12 4.35
N SER A 77 -4.58 9.01 4.41
CA SER A 77 -5.44 10.02 5.07
C SER A 77 -5.27 9.98 6.58
N LEU A 78 -5.26 8.78 7.16
CA LEU A 78 -5.10 8.55 8.60
C LEU A 78 -3.79 9.14 9.14
N THR A 79 -2.64 8.85 8.52
CA THR A 79 -1.35 9.42 8.93
C THR A 79 -1.28 10.94 8.71
N SER A 80 -1.95 11.46 7.67
CA SER A 80 -2.03 12.91 7.46
C SER A 80 -2.83 13.59 8.58
N LEU A 81 -3.96 13.00 8.97
CA LEU A 81 -4.83 13.52 10.03
C LEU A 81 -4.16 13.42 11.40
N ASN A 82 -3.59 12.27 11.74
CA ASN A 82 -2.84 12.10 12.98
C ASN A 82 -1.67 13.09 13.06
N GLY A 83 -0.90 13.22 11.98
CA GLY A 83 0.24 14.13 11.93
C GLY A 83 -0.16 15.60 12.07
N ARG A 84 -1.29 16.03 11.47
CA ARG A 84 -1.83 17.39 11.65
C ARG A 84 -2.36 17.65 13.05
N ALA A 85 -2.83 16.61 13.74
CA ALA A 85 -3.39 16.69 15.08
C ALA A 85 -2.32 16.74 16.18
N GLN A 86 -1.03 16.55 15.84
CA GLN A 86 0.08 16.63 16.78
C GLN A 86 0.18 18.03 17.40
N SER A 87 0.20 18.10 18.74
CA SER A 87 0.21 19.34 19.51
C SER A 87 1.47 20.17 19.25
N ASN A 88 2.63 19.51 19.15
CA ASN A 88 3.92 20.17 19.02
C ASN A 88 4.56 20.02 17.62
N LEU A 89 4.10 19.08 16.80
CA LEU A 89 4.74 18.73 15.52
C LEU A 89 3.73 18.46 14.40
N GLY A 90 2.80 19.40 14.19
CA GLY A 90 1.78 19.33 13.12
C GLY A 90 2.32 19.09 11.70
N SER A 91 3.61 19.37 11.47
CA SER A 91 4.31 19.10 10.21
C SER A 91 4.41 17.62 9.87
N LEU A 92 4.24 16.71 10.84
CA LEU A 92 4.11 15.28 10.56
C LEU A 92 2.90 14.96 9.68
N GLY A 93 1.95 15.88 9.49
CA GLY A 93 0.86 15.70 8.52
C GLY A 93 1.27 15.92 7.05
N LEU A 94 2.47 16.42 6.77
CA LEU A 94 2.91 16.83 5.44
C LEU A 94 3.60 15.70 4.67
N ASN A 95 3.44 15.72 3.35
CA ASN A 95 4.17 14.81 2.48
C ASN A 95 5.62 15.28 2.27
N SER A 96 6.55 14.33 2.17
CA SER A 96 7.91 14.60 1.74
C SER A 96 8.49 13.44 0.89
N PRO A 97 9.50 13.68 0.05
CA PRO A 97 10.15 12.60 -0.70
C PRO A 97 10.72 11.52 0.22
N ARG A 98 11.28 11.91 1.38
CA ARG A 98 11.93 11.03 2.37
C ARG A 98 10.98 9.94 2.91
N ILE A 99 9.71 10.26 3.12
CA ILE A 99 8.72 9.32 3.69
C ILE A 99 8.08 8.39 2.66
N THR A 100 8.27 8.64 1.36
CA THR A 100 7.46 8.02 0.30
C THR A 100 7.56 6.50 0.33
N ALA A 101 8.78 5.95 0.44
CA ALA A 101 8.97 4.50 0.53
C ALA A 101 8.32 3.89 1.78
N THR A 102 8.32 4.59 2.91
CA THR A 102 7.67 4.09 4.13
C THR A 102 6.15 4.14 4.02
N GLN A 103 5.58 5.22 3.49
CA GLN A 103 4.12 5.38 3.35
C GLN A 103 3.54 4.41 2.32
N GLU A 104 4.10 4.37 1.11
CA GLU A 104 3.65 3.45 0.06
C GLU A 104 3.89 1.99 0.50
N GLY A 105 5.01 1.72 1.18
CA GLY A 105 5.30 0.41 1.76
C GLY A 105 4.30 -0.02 2.84
N LEU A 106 3.92 0.90 3.73
CA LEU A 106 2.94 0.66 4.78
C LEU A 106 1.55 0.43 4.19
N ALA A 107 1.21 1.15 3.13
CA ALA A 107 -0.05 0.98 2.43
C ALA A 107 -0.14 -0.39 1.73
N VAL A 108 0.90 -0.81 1.00
CA VAL A 108 0.94 -2.16 0.41
C VAL A 108 0.99 -3.25 1.49
N PHE A 109 1.66 -3.01 2.62
CA PHE A 109 1.66 -3.92 3.75
C PHE A 109 0.26 -4.07 4.36
N ALA A 110 -0.47 -2.96 4.54
CA ALA A 110 -1.84 -2.98 5.04
C ALA A 110 -2.71 -3.88 4.17
N GLU A 111 -2.65 -3.71 2.84
CA GLU A 111 -3.40 -4.56 1.92
C GLU A 111 -3.01 -6.04 1.99
N LEU A 112 -1.73 -6.34 2.21
CA LEU A 112 -1.27 -7.73 2.37
C LEU A 112 -1.85 -8.38 3.62
N VAL A 113 -1.84 -7.70 4.76
CA VAL A 113 -2.31 -8.28 6.03
C VAL A 113 -3.83 -8.33 6.15
N THR A 114 -4.55 -7.52 5.37
CA THR A 114 -6.02 -7.53 5.30
C THR A 114 -6.56 -8.39 4.16
N GLY A 115 -5.69 -9.01 3.34
CA GLY A 115 -6.11 -9.80 2.18
C GLY A 115 -6.71 -8.95 1.05
N SER A 116 -6.44 -7.64 1.04
CA SER A 116 -6.95 -6.68 0.06
C SER A 116 -6.06 -6.54 -1.19
N ILE A 117 -5.04 -7.38 -1.32
CA ILE A 117 -4.15 -7.45 -2.49
C ILE A 117 -4.28 -8.81 -3.19
N ASP A 118 -4.50 -8.78 -4.50
CA ASP A 118 -4.55 -9.98 -5.33
C ASP A 118 -3.22 -10.25 -6.06
N ILE A 119 -3.11 -11.45 -6.64
CA ILE A 119 -1.93 -11.85 -7.41
C ILE A 119 -1.73 -10.98 -8.65
N THR A 120 -2.81 -10.49 -9.27
CA THR A 120 -2.75 -9.62 -10.45
C THR A 120 -2.08 -8.30 -10.12
N ARG A 121 -2.43 -7.71 -8.97
CA ARG A 121 -1.84 -6.46 -8.47
C ARG A 121 -0.37 -6.65 -8.11
N MET A 122 -0.02 -7.77 -7.46
CA MET A 122 1.39 -8.09 -7.18
C MET A 122 2.21 -8.27 -8.46
N LYS A 123 1.67 -8.98 -9.46
CA LYS A 123 2.28 -9.13 -10.78
C LYS A 123 2.46 -7.77 -11.45
N ARG A 124 1.45 -6.90 -11.42
CA ARG A 124 1.49 -5.56 -12.00
C ARG A 124 2.56 -4.67 -11.36
N ILE A 125 2.74 -4.72 -10.05
CA ILE A 125 3.85 -4.01 -9.36
C ILE A 125 5.20 -4.58 -9.83
N SER A 126 5.34 -5.90 -9.83
CA SER A 126 6.59 -6.59 -10.17
C SER A 126 7.03 -6.32 -11.62
N LEU A 127 6.09 -6.40 -12.58
CA LEU A 127 6.37 -6.11 -13.99
C LEU A 127 6.81 -4.66 -14.20
N ARG A 128 6.24 -3.70 -13.47
CA ARG A 128 6.66 -2.29 -13.55
C ARG A 128 8.08 -2.08 -13.04
N ILE A 129 8.51 -2.81 -12.02
CA ILE A 129 9.89 -2.76 -11.54
C ILE A 129 10.85 -3.31 -12.61
N GLN A 130 10.50 -4.44 -13.25
CA GLN A 130 11.28 -4.99 -14.36
C GLN A 130 11.34 -4.02 -15.55
N ALA A 131 10.22 -3.40 -15.91
CA ALA A 131 10.15 -2.40 -16.97
C ALA A 131 11.00 -1.16 -16.68
N ILE A 132 11.01 -0.68 -15.43
CA ILE A 132 11.92 0.40 -14.99
C ILE A 132 13.36 -0.03 -15.15
N HIS A 133 13.71 -1.25 -14.74
CA HIS A 133 15.06 -1.79 -14.94
C HIS A 133 15.42 -1.82 -16.43
N MET A 134 14.55 -2.33 -17.30
CA MET A 134 14.77 -2.33 -18.75
C MET A 134 15.01 -0.92 -19.31
N ALA A 135 14.15 0.04 -18.93
CA ALA A 135 14.25 1.42 -19.41
C ALA A 135 15.57 2.09 -18.99
N LEU A 136 16.01 1.88 -17.74
CA LEU A 136 17.32 2.34 -17.25
C LEU A 136 18.49 1.70 -18.00
N HIS A 137 18.32 0.48 -18.53
CA HIS A 137 19.32 -0.24 -19.33
C HIS A 137 19.16 0.00 -20.84
N GLY A 138 18.47 1.05 -21.25
CA GLY A 138 18.43 1.51 -22.65
C GLY A 138 17.18 1.12 -23.43
N ALA A 139 16.25 0.35 -22.86
CA ALA A 139 15.01 0.05 -23.55
C ALA A 139 14.17 1.32 -23.74
N ASN A 140 13.70 1.56 -24.97
CA ASN A 140 12.84 2.68 -25.30
C ASN A 140 11.36 2.37 -24.99
N PHE A 141 10.49 3.37 -25.18
CA PHE A 141 9.06 3.24 -24.91
C PHE A 141 8.40 2.05 -25.62
N ILE A 142 8.74 1.82 -26.89
CA ILE A 142 8.14 0.74 -27.70
C ILE A 142 8.57 -0.64 -27.18
N GLU A 143 9.83 -0.78 -26.78
CA GLU A 143 10.36 -2.04 -26.22
C GLU A 143 9.71 -2.37 -24.86
N VAL A 144 9.57 -1.36 -23.99
CA VAL A 144 8.86 -1.54 -22.71
C VAL A 144 7.38 -1.83 -22.92
N PHE A 145 6.74 -1.19 -23.90
CA PHE A 145 5.35 -1.47 -24.27
C PHE A 145 5.17 -2.92 -24.75
N ARG A 146 6.04 -3.40 -25.64
CA ARG A 146 6.03 -4.79 -26.12
C ARG A 146 6.26 -5.77 -24.97
N PHE A 147 7.16 -5.46 -24.05
CA PHE A 147 7.35 -6.27 -22.85
C PHE A 147 6.04 -6.46 -22.07
N PHE A 148 5.24 -5.41 -21.85
CA PHE A 148 3.96 -5.58 -21.15
C PHE A 148 2.95 -6.42 -21.93
N LEU A 149 2.91 -6.28 -23.27
CA LEU A 149 2.09 -7.14 -24.13
C LEU A 149 2.50 -8.62 -24.02
N ASP A 150 3.80 -8.91 -24.08
CA ASP A 150 4.34 -10.27 -23.95
C ASP A 150 4.03 -10.89 -22.57
N GLN A 151 3.81 -10.06 -21.56
CA GLN A 151 3.41 -10.49 -20.21
C GLN A 151 1.89 -10.69 -20.05
N GLY A 152 1.12 -10.48 -21.13
CA GLY A 152 -0.31 -10.73 -21.22
C GLY A 152 -1.20 -9.55 -20.83
N GLN A 153 -0.69 -8.31 -20.78
CA GLN A 153 -1.53 -7.12 -20.62
C GLN A 153 -2.21 -6.75 -21.94
N THR A 154 -3.37 -6.10 -21.86
CA THR A 154 -4.02 -5.49 -23.03
C THR A 154 -3.19 -4.32 -23.57
N GLU A 155 -3.46 -3.85 -24.79
CA GLU A 155 -2.78 -2.67 -25.36
C GLU A 155 -2.97 -1.41 -24.49
N ALA A 156 -4.19 -1.17 -24.01
CA ALA A 156 -4.50 -0.03 -23.16
C ALA A 156 -3.76 -0.08 -21.82
N GLU A 157 -3.70 -1.25 -21.18
CA GLU A 157 -2.95 -1.46 -19.95
C GLU A 157 -1.44 -1.34 -20.17
N SER A 158 -0.93 -1.93 -21.25
CA SER A 158 0.50 -1.89 -21.61
C SER A 158 0.95 -0.47 -21.88
N PHE A 159 0.14 0.32 -22.61
CA PHE A 159 0.42 1.73 -22.85
C PHE A 159 0.43 2.52 -21.53
N THR A 160 -0.58 2.32 -20.68
CA THR A 160 -0.68 2.99 -19.38
C THR A 160 0.51 2.64 -18.48
N SER A 161 0.89 1.36 -18.40
CA SER A 161 2.05 0.89 -17.64
C SER A 161 3.36 1.49 -18.17
N THR A 162 3.53 1.53 -19.49
CA THR A 162 4.71 2.13 -20.13
C THR A 162 4.77 3.65 -19.91
N MET A 163 3.64 4.34 -20.06
CA MET A 163 3.53 5.77 -19.78
C MET A 163 3.94 6.10 -18.34
N ARG A 164 3.59 5.25 -17.37
CA ARG A 164 4.04 5.43 -15.98
C ARG A 164 5.55 5.31 -15.84
N VAL A 165 6.19 4.36 -16.53
CA VAL A 165 7.64 4.16 -16.51
C VAL A 165 8.37 5.38 -17.10
N PHE A 166 7.83 6.01 -18.15
CA PHE A 166 8.45 7.16 -18.80
C PHE A 166 7.88 8.53 -18.37
N ARG A 167 7.03 8.59 -17.35
CA ARG A 167 6.33 9.83 -16.98
C ARG A 167 7.33 10.91 -16.54
N GLY A 168 7.50 11.93 -17.37
CA GLY A 168 8.48 13.00 -17.14
C GLY A 168 9.93 12.60 -17.44
N ALA A 169 10.15 11.49 -18.16
CA ALA A 169 11.47 11.01 -18.60
C ALA A 169 11.51 10.86 -20.14
N PRO A 170 12.68 10.98 -20.78
CA PRO A 170 12.84 10.72 -22.22
C PRO A 170 12.41 9.30 -22.61
N THR A 171 11.68 9.17 -23.71
CA THR A 171 11.15 7.89 -24.22
C THR A 171 12.16 7.08 -25.03
N THR A 172 13.36 7.61 -25.25
CA THR A 172 14.43 7.02 -26.08
C THR A 172 15.26 5.95 -25.36
N GLY A 173 14.99 5.69 -24.06
CA GLY A 173 15.75 4.76 -23.22
C GLY A 173 16.87 5.43 -22.42
N GLY A 174 17.40 4.69 -21.46
CA GLY A 174 18.43 5.13 -20.50
C GLY A 174 17.88 5.93 -19.31
N HIS A 175 16.57 6.17 -19.26
CA HIS A 175 15.91 6.98 -18.25
C HIS A 175 14.58 6.33 -17.86
N ALA A 176 14.18 6.48 -16.60
CA ALA A 176 12.89 6.02 -16.11
C ALA A 176 12.42 6.88 -14.94
N PHE A 177 11.10 7.03 -14.81
CA PHE A 177 10.46 7.50 -13.60
C PHE A 177 10.37 6.35 -12.60
N THR A 178 11.32 6.33 -11.66
CA THR A 178 11.55 5.19 -10.76
C THR A 178 10.57 5.09 -9.60
N LYS A 179 9.50 5.89 -9.54
CA LYS A 179 8.57 5.92 -8.40
C LYS A 179 8.03 4.54 -8.05
N ASP A 180 7.69 3.71 -9.05
CA ASP A 180 7.05 2.42 -8.77
C ASP A 180 8.00 1.39 -8.09
N THR A 181 9.31 1.67 -8.00
CA THR A 181 10.27 0.85 -7.22
C THR A 181 10.06 0.95 -5.70
N VAL A 182 9.49 2.06 -5.21
CA VAL A 182 9.34 2.32 -3.77
C VAL A 182 8.28 1.43 -3.13
N TYR A 183 7.33 0.87 -3.90
CA TYR A 183 6.26 0.02 -3.37
C TYR A 183 6.80 -1.29 -2.81
N LEU A 184 7.54 -2.06 -3.61
CA LEU A 184 8.07 -3.35 -3.18
C LEU A 184 9.20 -3.18 -2.15
N HIS A 185 10.11 -2.24 -2.39
CA HIS A 185 11.15 -1.90 -1.43
C HIS A 185 10.55 -1.45 -0.09
N GLY A 186 9.54 -0.58 -0.15
CA GLY A 186 8.80 -0.09 1.02
C GLY A 186 8.11 -1.23 1.77
N LEU A 187 7.38 -2.10 1.06
CA LEU A 187 6.72 -3.27 1.64
C LEU A 187 7.71 -4.14 2.40
N LEU A 188 8.85 -4.49 1.77
CA LEU A 188 9.89 -5.30 2.40
C LEU A 188 10.49 -4.61 3.62
N SER A 189 10.69 -3.30 3.56
CA SER A 189 11.23 -2.49 4.65
C SER A 189 10.28 -2.45 5.85
N VAL A 190 8.99 -2.14 5.62
CA VAL A 190 7.95 -2.09 6.66
C VAL A 190 7.72 -3.48 7.27
N HIS A 191 7.57 -4.51 6.45
CA HIS A 191 7.42 -5.88 6.92
C HIS A 191 8.63 -6.31 7.78
N THR A 192 9.85 -6.00 7.34
CA THR A 192 11.07 -6.33 8.10
C THR A 192 11.14 -5.54 9.40
N PHE A 193 10.78 -4.26 9.39
CA PHE A 193 10.70 -3.43 10.58
C PHE A 193 9.72 -3.99 11.60
N PHE A 194 8.51 -4.37 11.19
CA PHE A 194 7.51 -4.96 12.11
C PHE A 194 7.97 -6.31 12.68
N ARG A 195 8.62 -7.16 11.88
CA ARG A 195 9.24 -8.40 12.39
C ARG A 195 10.33 -8.11 13.42
N TRP A 196 11.19 -7.13 13.16
CA TRP A 196 12.23 -6.71 14.10
C TRP A 196 11.63 -6.14 15.39
N ALA A 197 10.61 -5.30 15.28
CA ALA A 197 9.89 -4.71 16.41
C ALA A 197 9.26 -5.81 17.28
N LEU A 198 8.59 -6.80 16.67
CA LEU A 198 8.04 -7.95 17.39
C LEU A 198 9.14 -8.75 18.11
N ARG A 199 10.22 -9.12 17.41
CA ARG A 199 11.32 -9.90 17.98
C ARG A 199 12.01 -9.17 19.13
N SER A 200 12.04 -7.85 19.09
CA SER A 200 12.70 -6.99 20.09
C SER A 200 11.76 -6.57 21.23
N GLY A 201 10.51 -7.04 21.25
CA GLY A 201 9.51 -6.63 22.25
C GLY A 201 9.03 -5.18 22.12
N LYS A 202 9.26 -4.55 20.96
CA LYS A 202 8.97 -3.13 20.67
C LYS A 202 7.82 -2.95 19.66
N LEU A 203 6.79 -3.79 19.72
CA LEU A 203 5.68 -3.74 18.75
C LEU A 203 4.90 -2.41 18.79
N GLU A 204 4.99 -1.67 19.90
CA GLU A 204 4.46 -0.30 20.03
C GLU A 204 5.02 0.66 18.98
N LEU A 205 6.26 0.47 18.51
CA LEU A 205 6.83 1.26 17.41
C LEU A 205 6.02 1.13 16.12
N ALA A 206 5.36 -0.02 15.89
CA ALA A 206 4.47 -0.19 14.75
C ALA A 206 3.25 0.74 14.83
N GLN A 207 2.75 1.00 16.04
CA GLN A 207 1.66 1.96 16.26
C GLN A 207 2.17 3.40 16.13
N HIS A 208 3.37 3.72 16.64
CA HIS A 208 3.97 5.05 16.50
C HIS A 208 4.16 5.46 15.04
N LEU A 209 4.34 4.52 14.12
CA LEU A 209 4.39 4.79 12.67
C LEU A 209 3.12 5.46 12.14
N PHE A 210 2.00 5.37 12.87
CA PHE A 210 0.75 6.02 12.53
C PHE A 210 0.59 7.40 13.19
N ALA A 211 1.45 7.83 14.11
CA ALA A 211 1.36 9.13 14.77
C ALA A 211 1.44 10.30 13.77
N GLY A 212 2.04 10.06 12.61
CA GLY A 212 1.99 10.93 11.45
C GLY A 212 2.74 10.32 10.28
N LYS A 213 3.13 11.15 9.33
CA LYS A 213 3.95 10.75 8.19
C LYS A 213 5.44 10.80 8.54
N MET A 214 6.04 9.61 8.63
CA MET A 214 7.41 9.43 9.08
C MET A 214 8.11 8.31 8.31
N THR A 215 9.44 8.31 8.36
CA THR A 215 10.24 7.14 7.97
C THR A 215 10.33 6.14 9.11
N LEU A 216 10.75 4.91 8.79
CA LEU A 216 11.08 3.90 9.79
C LEU A 216 12.20 4.38 10.75
N GLN A 217 13.15 5.19 10.26
CA GLN A 217 14.20 5.78 11.10
C GLN A 217 13.64 6.85 12.04
N ASP A 218 12.68 7.67 11.57
CA ASP A 218 12.03 8.68 12.41
C ASP A 218 11.28 8.02 13.56
N VAL A 219 10.56 6.92 13.32
CA VAL A 219 9.84 6.20 14.39
C VAL A 219 10.76 5.76 15.52
N VAL A 220 11.94 5.24 15.19
CA VAL A 220 12.92 4.81 16.19
C VAL A 220 13.58 6.02 16.85
N GLY A 221 14.01 7.00 16.05
CA GLY A 221 14.72 8.18 16.55
C GLY A 221 13.84 9.10 17.40
N LEU A 222 12.53 9.10 17.16
CA LEU A 222 11.57 9.93 17.87
C LEU A 222 10.87 9.23 19.04
N GLU A 223 11.17 7.95 19.30
CA GLU A 223 10.63 7.17 20.43
C GLU A 223 10.73 7.92 21.78
N PRO A 224 11.87 8.57 22.14
CA PRO A 224 11.95 9.31 23.40
C PRO A 224 10.97 10.49 23.50
N PHE A 225 10.61 11.11 22.38
CA PHE A 225 9.67 12.22 22.34
C PHE A 225 8.21 11.77 22.45
N VAL A 226 7.92 10.52 22.03
CA VAL A 226 6.63 9.90 22.32
C VAL A 226 6.54 9.59 23.82
N GLN A 227 7.60 9.03 24.41
CA GLN A 227 7.66 8.72 25.84
C GLN A 227 7.58 9.97 26.73
N SER A 228 8.13 11.10 26.30
CA SER A 228 8.04 12.37 27.02
C SER A 228 6.70 13.10 26.82
N GLY A 229 5.80 12.59 25.96
CA GLY A 229 4.55 13.25 25.59
C GLY A 229 4.71 14.48 24.69
N PHE A 230 5.88 14.66 24.05
CA PHE A 230 6.07 15.73 23.07
C PHE A 230 5.42 15.38 21.72
N ILE A 231 5.49 14.12 21.32
CA ILE A 231 4.72 13.56 20.20
C ILE A 231 3.53 12.82 20.79
N ASP A 232 2.34 13.23 20.37
CA ASP A 232 1.10 12.60 20.77
C ASP A 232 1.00 11.19 20.16
N PRO A 233 0.42 10.20 20.87
CA PRO A 233 0.12 8.91 20.28
C PRO A 233 -0.83 9.06 19.07
N PRO A 234 -0.85 8.09 18.14
CA PRO A 234 -1.74 8.15 16.99
C PRO A 234 -3.21 8.30 17.42
N LYS A 235 -3.85 9.40 17.00
CA LYS A 235 -5.26 9.67 17.24
C LYS A 235 -6.16 8.56 16.68
N TYR A 236 -5.84 8.09 15.49
CA TYR A 236 -6.52 6.97 14.84
C TYR A 236 -5.52 5.85 14.54
N LEU A 237 -5.99 4.61 14.61
CA LEU A 237 -5.29 3.42 14.12
C LEU A 237 -6.20 2.65 13.17
N PRO A 238 -5.64 2.02 12.12
CA PRO A 238 -6.41 1.14 11.25
C PRO A 238 -6.90 -0.09 12.03
N PRO A 239 -8.04 -0.69 11.65
CA PRO A 239 -8.65 -1.80 12.41
C PRO A 239 -7.69 -2.96 12.69
N TRP A 240 -6.85 -3.33 11.71
CA TRP A 240 -5.87 -4.41 11.83
C TRP A 240 -4.72 -4.08 12.80
N MET A 241 -4.37 -2.80 13.00
CA MET A 241 -3.32 -2.38 13.94
C MET A 241 -3.85 -2.20 15.38
N ARG A 242 -5.14 -1.86 15.55
CA ARG A 242 -5.78 -1.79 16.88
C ARG A 242 -5.71 -3.14 17.61
N ARG A 243 -5.76 -4.25 16.86
CA ARG A 243 -5.67 -5.62 17.37
C ARG A 243 -4.23 -6.14 17.25
N SER A 244 -3.34 -5.66 18.10
CA SER A 244 -1.90 -6.02 18.11
C SER A 244 -1.65 -7.54 18.11
N ASN A 245 -2.52 -8.34 18.73
CA ASN A 245 -2.44 -9.80 18.72
C ASN A 245 -2.54 -10.42 17.31
N GLY A 246 -3.39 -9.87 16.44
CA GLY A 246 -3.55 -10.37 15.07
C GLY A 246 -2.30 -10.14 14.23
N LEU A 247 -1.73 -8.93 14.32
CA LEU A 247 -0.47 -8.59 13.69
C LEU A 247 0.68 -9.44 14.24
N ALA A 248 0.77 -9.60 15.56
CA ALA A 248 1.79 -10.45 16.19
C ALA A 248 1.70 -11.90 15.72
N GLY A 249 0.48 -12.45 15.56
CA GLY A 249 0.26 -13.79 15.00
C GLY A 249 0.78 -13.92 13.57
N TYR A 250 0.37 -13.01 12.68
CA TYR A 250 0.84 -12.97 11.29
C TYR A 250 2.38 -12.88 11.19
N LEU A 251 2.98 -11.96 11.96
CA LEU A 251 4.43 -11.74 11.97
C LEU A 251 5.18 -12.93 12.57
N SER A 252 4.64 -13.58 13.60
CA SER A 252 5.22 -14.79 14.21
C SER A 252 5.22 -15.95 13.22
N PHE A 253 4.11 -16.14 12.51
CA PHE A 253 4.03 -17.13 11.44
C PHE A 253 5.02 -16.82 10.31
N SER A 254 5.10 -15.57 9.86
CA SER A 254 6.08 -15.12 8.87
C SER A 254 7.52 -15.39 9.32
N LEU A 255 7.87 -15.10 10.58
CA LEU A 255 9.20 -15.39 11.15
C LEU A 255 9.53 -16.89 11.18
N PHE A 256 8.52 -17.73 11.44
CA PHE A 256 8.66 -19.18 11.45
C PHE A 256 8.84 -19.74 10.03
N VAL A 257 7.92 -19.42 9.12
CA VAL A 257 7.92 -19.96 7.74
C VAL A 257 9.15 -19.53 6.96
N ASN A 258 9.70 -18.33 7.18
CA ASN A 258 10.94 -17.91 6.54
C ASN A 258 12.18 -18.74 6.93
N ARG A 259 12.09 -19.60 7.96
CA ARG A 259 13.15 -20.58 8.27
C ARG A 259 12.99 -21.88 7.48
N ILE A 260 11.84 -22.10 6.85
CA ILE A 260 11.55 -23.30 6.05
C ILE A 260 12.10 -23.08 4.65
N ARG A 261 13.03 -23.94 4.25
CA ARG A 261 13.61 -23.98 2.90
C ARG A 261 12.72 -24.83 2.00
N LEU A 262 11.81 -24.20 1.26
CA LEU A 262 10.87 -24.91 0.37
C LEU A 262 11.59 -25.73 -0.72
N ASP A 263 12.79 -25.33 -1.11
CA ASP A 263 13.67 -26.09 -2.02
C ASP A 263 14.17 -27.42 -1.42
N GLN A 264 14.00 -27.61 -0.12
CA GLN A 264 14.35 -28.83 0.62
C GLN A 264 13.11 -29.60 1.10
N VAL A 265 11.90 -29.13 0.78
CA VAL A 265 10.65 -29.79 1.14
C VAL A 265 10.25 -30.72 0.00
N GLU A 266 10.46 -32.03 0.20
CA GLU A 266 10.01 -33.05 -0.75
C GLU A 266 8.48 -33.15 -0.80
N ARG A 267 7.95 -33.47 -1.97
CA ARG A 267 6.50 -33.54 -2.24
C ARG A 267 5.76 -34.48 -1.29
N GLU A 268 6.41 -35.54 -0.83
CA GLU A 268 5.85 -36.54 0.08
C GLU A 268 5.63 -35.98 1.49
N HIS A 269 6.53 -35.13 1.99
CA HIS A 269 6.36 -34.44 3.28
C HIS A 269 5.18 -33.45 3.25
N VAL A 270 4.94 -32.79 2.11
CA VAL A 270 3.77 -31.88 1.95
C VAL A 270 2.46 -32.64 1.96
N LEU A 271 2.42 -33.84 1.37
CA LEU A 271 1.21 -34.65 1.24
C LEU A 271 0.88 -35.45 2.50
N MET A 272 1.88 -35.76 3.34
CA MET A 272 1.67 -36.49 4.59
C MET A 272 1.23 -35.59 5.75
N GLY A 273 1.43 -34.26 5.66
CA GLY A 273 0.97 -33.33 6.69
C GLY A 273 1.65 -33.49 8.05
N VAL A 274 2.82 -34.15 8.08
CA VAL A 274 3.66 -34.38 9.27
C VAL A 274 5.03 -33.75 9.04
#